data_AF-A0A173MA21-F1
#
_entry.id   AF-A0A173MA21-F1
#
_cell.length_a   1.000
_cell.length_b   1.000
_cell.length_c   1.000
_cell.angle_alpha   90.00
_cell.angle_beta   90.00
_cell.angle_gamma   90.00
#
_symmetry.space_group_name_H-M   'P 1'
#
loop_
_entity.id
_entity.type
_entity.pdbx_description
1 polymer ?
#
loop_
_entity_poly.entity_id
_entity_poly.type
_entity_poly.pdbx_seq_one_letter_code
_entity_poly.pdbx_strand_id
1 'polypeptide(L)'
;MSYYPEKYLTADILKQVLDKYPWPAPYDLTDGVAGNILVHFPACTLVFMEGFESSMNAYFLNSQSGRTDSQASLSVFEAAGKVRLLRQQIPGFNEPDEFNELGPDASREKVMLGIDNICMLLQNYLLPYIAGDMPVRF
;
A
#
# COMPACT_ATOMS: atom_id res chain seq x y z
N MET A 1 -20.72 -17.26 18.92
CA MET A 1 -20.50 -15.80 18.95
C MET A 1 -19.61 -15.44 17.79
N SER A 2 -20.02 -14.51 16.94
CA SER A 2 -19.15 -14.00 15.87
C SER A 2 -18.21 -12.96 16.50
N TYR A 3 -16.91 -13.23 16.48
CA TYR A 3 -15.89 -12.28 16.91
C TYR A 3 -15.66 -11.27 15.78
N TYR A 4 -15.81 -9.98 16.08
CA TYR A 4 -15.48 -8.88 15.19
C TYR A 4 -14.32 -8.11 15.81
N PRO A 5 -13.09 -8.24 15.27
CA PRO A 5 -11.96 -7.50 15.80
C PRO A 5 -12.20 -5.99 15.67
N GLU A 6 -11.72 -5.24 16.66
CA GLU A 6 -11.69 -3.77 16.61
C GLU A 6 -10.88 -3.31 15.39
N LYS A 7 -11.29 -2.17 14.81
CA LYS A 7 -10.62 -1.52 13.69
C LYS A 7 -9.86 -0.31 14.21
N TYR A 8 -8.61 -0.17 13.79
CA TYR A 8 -7.72 0.91 14.23
C TYR A 8 -7.30 1.85 13.10
N LEU A 9 -7.55 1.52 11.82
CA LEU A 9 -7.20 2.40 10.71
C LEU A 9 -8.03 3.69 10.73
N THR A 10 -7.32 4.81 10.75
CA THR A 10 -7.89 6.16 10.59
C THR A 10 -7.03 6.99 9.65
N ALA A 11 -7.59 8.06 9.09
CA ALA A 11 -6.86 9.00 8.24
C ALA A 11 -5.64 9.58 8.97
N ASP A 12 -5.76 9.88 10.27
CA ASP A 12 -4.66 10.40 11.08
C ASP A 12 -3.53 9.38 11.26
N ILE A 13 -3.85 8.10 11.50
CA ILE A 13 -2.85 7.04 11.61
C ILE A 13 -2.15 6.82 10.28
N LEU A 14 -2.90 6.79 9.18
CA LEU A 14 -2.35 6.67 7.83
C LEU A 14 -1.41 7.84 7.51
N LYS A 15 -1.86 9.08 7.77
CA LYS A 15 -1.05 10.28 7.56
C LYS A 15 0.24 10.27 8.39
N GLN A 16 0.16 9.89 9.66
CA GLN A 16 1.32 9.81 10.55
C GLN A 16 2.43 8.89 10.02
N VAL A 17 2.07 7.79 9.35
CA VAL A 17 3.05 6.89 8.76
C VAL A 17 3.52 7.40 7.40
N LEU A 18 2.60 7.86 6.54
CA LEU A 18 2.95 8.41 5.22
C LEU A 18 3.92 9.59 5.33
N ASP A 19 3.75 10.49 6.30
CA ASP A 19 4.60 11.67 6.50
C ASP A 19 6.07 11.34 6.85
N LYS A 20 6.38 10.08 7.18
CA LYS A 20 7.77 9.64 7.43
C LYS A 20 8.58 9.44 6.15
N TYR A 21 7.90 9.33 5.01
CA TYR A 21 8.52 8.93 3.75
C TYR A 21 8.70 10.11 2.78
N PRO A 22 9.79 10.13 2.00
CA PRO A 22 10.06 11.20 1.05
C PRO A 22 9.27 10.98 -0.25
N TRP A 23 7.97 11.30 -0.24
CA TRP A 23 7.15 11.20 -1.45
C TRP A 23 7.60 12.19 -2.54
N PRO A 24 7.58 11.81 -3.82
CA PRO A 24 8.04 12.65 -4.92
C PRO A 24 7.09 13.81 -5.23
N ALA A 25 5.88 13.78 -4.68
CA ALA A 25 4.83 14.75 -4.87
C ALA A 25 3.93 14.83 -3.61
N PRO A 26 3.22 15.95 -3.40
CA PRO A 26 2.21 16.03 -2.36
C PRO A 26 1.10 15.01 -2.60
N TYR A 27 0.44 14.59 -1.51
CA TYR A 27 -0.68 13.67 -1.55
C TYR A 27 -1.85 14.22 -0.71
N ASP A 28 -3.07 13.81 -1.08
CA ASP A 28 -4.29 14.13 -0.34
C ASP A 28 -4.96 12.84 0.16
N LEU A 29 -5.68 12.94 1.29
CA LEU A 29 -6.46 11.84 1.85
C LEU A 29 -7.95 12.12 1.71
N THR A 30 -8.71 11.12 1.27
CA THR A 30 -10.17 11.17 1.30
C THR A 30 -10.76 9.87 1.86
N ASP A 31 -11.93 9.99 2.49
CA ASP A 31 -12.66 8.82 2.98
C ASP A 31 -13.25 8.03 1.82
N GLY A 32 -13.03 6.72 1.85
CA GLY A 32 -13.62 5.77 0.93
C GLY A 32 -14.84 5.07 1.50
N VAL A 33 -15.42 4.18 0.70
CA VAL A 33 -16.50 3.29 1.15
C VAL A 33 -15.97 2.24 2.12
N ALA A 34 -16.82 1.81 3.06
CA ALA A 34 -16.54 0.70 3.99
C ALA A 34 -15.27 0.84 4.84
N GLY A 35 -14.92 2.06 5.25
CA GLY A 35 -13.75 2.32 6.10
C GLY A 35 -12.41 2.30 5.35
N ASN A 36 -12.44 2.30 4.02
CA ASN A 36 -11.26 2.53 3.20
C ASN A 36 -10.81 3.98 3.28
N ILE A 37 -9.51 4.21 3.08
CA ILE A 37 -8.95 5.55 2.94
C ILE A 37 -8.24 5.62 1.60
N LEU A 38 -8.57 6.63 0.80
CA LEU A 38 -7.93 6.87 -0.49
C LEU A 38 -6.76 7.84 -0.29
N VAL A 39 -5.61 7.47 -0.84
CA VAL A 39 -4.42 8.31 -0.91
C VAL A 39 -4.26 8.73 -2.36
N HIS A 40 -4.44 10.02 -2.63
CA HIS A 40 -4.34 10.59 -3.97
C HIS A 40 -2.94 11.17 -4.17
N PHE A 41 -2.15 10.50 -4.99
CA PHE A 41 -0.97 11.11 -5.62
C PHE A 41 -1.38 11.71 -6.97
N PRO A 42 -0.61 12.64 -7.55
CA PRO A 42 -0.96 13.25 -8.83
C PRO A 42 -1.12 12.23 -9.98
N ALA A 43 -0.34 11.14 -9.95
CA ALA A 43 -0.33 10.13 -11.01
C ALA A 43 -1.18 8.89 -10.70
N CYS A 44 -1.55 8.65 -9.44
CA CYS A 44 -2.29 7.44 -9.05
C CYS A 44 -3.05 7.61 -7.73
N THR A 45 -3.97 6.70 -7.45
CA THR A 45 -4.71 6.63 -6.20
C THR A 45 -4.56 5.24 -5.60
N LEU A 46 -4.15 5.21 -4.34
CA LEU A 46 -4.09 3.99 -3.55
C LEU A 46 -5.29 3.91 -2.62
N VAL A 47 -5.87 2.73 -2.49
CA VAL A 47 -6.93 2.44 -1.54
C VAL A 47 -6.33 1.63 -0.41
N PHE A 48 -6.25 2.22 0.78
CA PHE A 48 -5.83 1.55 2.00
C PHE A 48 -7.05 0.97 2.72
N MET A 49 -6.91 -0.27 3.19
CA MET A 49 -7.95 -1.00 3.90
C MET A 49 -7.34 -1.80 5.04
N GLU A 50 -8.01 -1.78 6.19
CA GLU A 50 -7.75 -2.70 7.28
C GLU A 50 -8.61 -3.97 7.13
N GLY A 51 -7.96 -5.11 7.01
CA GLY A 51 -8.53 -6.44 6.95
C GLY A 51 -8.80 -7.06 8.32
N PHE A 52 -8.94 -8.38 8.36
CA PHE A 52 -9.12 -9.12 9.61
C PHE A 52 -7.86 -9.02 10.48
N GLU A 53 -8.03 -8.98 11.81
CA GLU A 53 -6.91 -8.88 12.78
C GLU A 53 -5.90 -7.76 12.46
N SER A 54 -6.40 -6.60 12.03
CA SER A 54 -5.59 -5.44 11.65
C SER A 54 -4.55 -5.67 10.55
N SER A 55 -4.77 -6.67 9.68
CA SER A 55 -3.96 -6.85 8.47
C SER A 55 -4.14 -5.67 7.51
N MET A 56 -3.05 -5.01 7.12
CA MET A 56 -3.14 -3.84 6.22
C MET A 56 -2.96 -4.25 4.77
N ASN A 57 -3.84 -3.72 3.91
CA ASN A 57 -3.77 -3.91 2.48
C ASN A 57 -3.83 -2.55 1.77
N ALA A 58 -3.16 -2.45 0.63
CA ALA A 58 -3.28 -1.32 -0.28
C ALA A 58 -3.39 -1.81 -1.73
N TYR A 59 -4.18 -1.10 -2.52
CA TYR A 59 -4.47 -1.44 -3.91
C TYR A 59 -4.44 -0.20 -4.79
N PHE A 60 -4.06 -0.36 -6.05
CA PHE A 60 -4.32 0.66 -7.07
C PHE A 60 -5.76 0.56 -7.57
N LEU A 61 -6.37 1.70 -7.92
CA LEU A 61 -7.68 1.69 -8.55
C LEU A 61 -7.65 0.92 -9.89
N ASN A 62 -8.72 0.17 -10.19
CA ASN A 62 -8.84 -0.59 -11.45
C ASN A 62 -8.73 0.30 -12.69
N SER A 63 -9.38 1.47 -12.66
CA SER A 63 -9.32 2.48 -13.72
C SER A 63 -7.90 2.97 -14.02
N GLN A 64 -6.99 2.89 -13.05
CA GLN A 64 -5.58 3.30 -13.20
C GLN A 64 -4.68 2.11 -13.52
N SER A 65 -4.94 0.94 -12.91
CA SER A 65 -4.16 -0.28 -13.08
C SER A 65 -4.36 -0.97 -14.45
N GLY A 66 -5.35 -0.54 -15.22
CA GLY A 66 -5.76 -1.18 -16.48
C GLY A 66 -6.56 -2.47 -16.27
N ARG A 67 -7.02 -2.73 -15.04
CA ARG A 67 -7.90 -3.85 -14.70
C ARG A 67 -9.36 -3.52 -14.98
N THR A 68 -10.13 -4.52 -15.39
CA THR A 68 -11.58 -4.39 -15.59
C THR A 68 -12.33 -4.55 -14.26
N ASP A 69 -13.60 -4.16 -14.23
CA ASP A 69 -14.46 -4.31 -13.04
C ASP A 69 -14.66 -5.78 -12.61
N SER A 70 -14.45 -6.72 -13.53
CA SER A 70 -14.50 -8.16 -13.25
C SER A 70 -13.21 -8.72 -12.65
N GLN A 71 -12.15 -7.92 -12.57
CA GLN A 71 -10.86 -8.32 -12.03
C GLN A 71 -10.67 -7.76 -10.61
N ALA A 72 -10.04 -8.55 -9.75
CA ALA A 72 -9.62 -8.08 -8.43
C ALA A 72 -8.67 -6.88 -8.57
N SER A 73 -8.73 -5.93 -7.64
CA SER A 73 -7.82 -4.78 -7.63
C SER A 73 -6.37 -5.23 -7.52
N LEU A 74 -5.48 -4.52 -8.23
CA LEU A 74 -4.04 -4.79 -8.18
C LEU A 74 -3.49 -4.36 -6.80
N SER A 75 -3.08 -5.33 -5.99
CA SER A 75 -2.49 -5.03 -4.69
C SER A 75 -1.07 -4.47 -4.84
N VAL A 76 -0.65 -3.65 -3.87
CA VAL A 76 0.72 -3.12 -3.81
C VAL A 76 1.74 -4.26 -3.69
N PHE A 77 1.43 -5.31 -2.92
CA PHE A 77 2.27 -6.50 -2.81
C PHE A 77 2.44 -7.23 -4.16
N GLU A 78 1.35 -7.41 -4.92
CA GLU A 78 1.39 -8.03 -6.24
C GLU A 78 2.23 -7.20 -7.21
N ALA A 79 1.98 -5.88 -7.29
CA ALA A 79 2.71 -4.97 -8.15
C ALA A 79 4.21 -4.93 -7.81
N ALA A 80 4.55 -4.81 -6.53
CA ALA A 80 5.93 -4.81 -6.08
C ALA A 80 6.63 -6.15 -6.39
N GLY A 81 5.94 -7.28 -6.23
CA GLY A 81 6.45 -8.60 -6.61
C GLY A 81 6.83 -8.69 -8.08
N LYS A 82 5.98 -8.16 -8.98
CA LYS A 82 6.29 -8.11 -10.42
C LYS A 82 7.53 -7.27 -10.72
N VAL A 83 7.66 -6.09 -10.10
CA VAL A 83 8.84 -5.22 -10.30
C VAL A 83 10.10 -5.85 -9.70
N ARG A 84 9.99 -6.47 -8.53
CA ARG A 84 11.10 -7.17 -7.86
C ARG A 84 11.69 -8.25 -8.77
N LEU A 85 10.85 -9.08 -9.40
CA LEU A 85 11.31 -10.12 -10.33
C LEU A 85 12.08 -9.56 -11.54
N LEU A 86 11.70 -8.37 -12.03
CA LEU A 86 12.43 -7.68 -13.09
C LEU A 86 13.77 -7.12 -12.60
N ARG A 87 13.78 -6.52 -11.40
CA ARG A 87 15.00 -5.93 -10.82
C ARG A 87 16.04 -6.96 -10.40
N GLN A 88 15.62 -8.13 -9.96
CA GLN A 88 16.53 -9.24 -9.64
C GLN A 88 17.36 -9.72 -10.85
N GLN A 89 16.95 -9.37 -12.07
CA GLN A 89 17.73 -9.65 -13.29
C GLN A 89 18.84 -8.63 -13.53
N ILE A 90 18.87 -7.51 -12.80
CA ILE A 90 19.88 -6.46 -12.93
C ILE A 90 21.10 -6.82 -12.09
N PRO A 91 22.31 -6.92 -12.69
CA PRO A 91 23.53 -7.19 -11.94
C PRO A 91 23.77 -6.15 -10.84
N GLY A 92 24.02 -6.62 -9.61
CA GLY A 92 24.28 -5.77 -8.45
C GLY A 92 23.04 -5.23 -7.74
N PHE A 93 21.83 -5.72 -8.07
CA PHE A 93 20.64 -5.44 -7.28
C PHE A 93 20.76 -6.05 -5.87
N ASN A 94 20.65 -5.21 -4.84
CA ASN A 94 20.53 -5.63 -3.45
C ASN A 94 19.07 -5.58 -3.04
N GLU A 95 18.58 -6.69 -2.49
CA GLU A 95 17.22 -6.73 -1.98
C GLU A 95 17.13 -5.93 -0.66
N PRO A 96 16.10 -5.07 -0.49
CA PRO A 96 15.85 -4.40 0.78
C PRO A 96 15.54 -5.41 1.90
N ASP A 97 15.78 -4.98 3.14
CA ASP A 97 15.57 -5.78 4.36
C ASP A 97 14.14 -6.31 4.50
N GLU A 98 14.01 -7.41 5.23
CA GLU A 98 12.74 -8.12 5.46
C GLU A 98 11.70 -7.23 6.17
N PHE A 99 10.43 -7.52 5.88
CA PHE A 99 9.30 -6.85 6.50
C PHE A 99 9.15 -7.25 7.97
N ASN A 100 8.77 -6.29 8.80
CA ASN A 100 8.48 -6.57 10.19
C ASN A 100 7.08 -7.17 10.33
N GLU A 101 6.92 -8.18 11.17
CA GLU A 101 5.63 -8.76 11.54
C GLU A 101 5.40 -8.64 13.05
N LEU A 102 4.17 -8.30 13.43
CA LEU A 102 3.70 -8.34 14.81
C LEU A 102 2.77 -9.55 15.00
N GLY A 103 2.50 -9.90 16.26
CA GLY A 103 1.66 -11.03 16.63
C GLY A 103 0.23 -11.01 16.03
N PRO A 104 -0.54 -12.09 16.25
CA PRO A 104 -1.83 -12.26 15.60
C PRO A 104 -2.88 -11.24 16.05
N ASP A 105 -2.77 -10.69 17.26
CA ASP A 105 -3.79 -9.82 17.84
C ASP A 105 -3.92 -8.48 17.08
N ALA A 106 -5.17 -8.03 16.93
CA ALA A 106 -5.48 -6.72 16.37
C ALA A 106 -4.94 -5.60 17.28
N SER A 107 -4.25 -4.62 16.70
CA SER A 107 -3.72 -3.49 17.45
C SER A 107 -3.43 -2.30 16.55
N ARG A 108 -3.38 -1.10 17.15
CA ARG A 108 -2.94 0.12 16.48
C ARG A 108 -1.51 -0.02 15.96
N GLU A 109 -0.63 -0.65 16.73
CA GLU A 109 0.77 -0.88 16.36
C GLU A 109 0.87 -1.75 15.11
N LYS A 110 0.01 -2.77 14.99
CA LYS A 110 -0.06 -3.64 13.81
C LYS A 110 -0.55 -2.91 12.57
N VAL A 111 -1.55 -2.03 12.71
CA VAL A 111 -1.96 -1.12 11.63
C VAL A 111 -0.81 -0.22 11.19
N MET A 112 -0.15 0.45 12.14
CA MET A 112 0.97 1.35 11.83
C MET A 112 2.11 0.61 11.12
N LEU A 113 2.47 -0.58 11.58
CA LEU A 113 3.51 -1.41 10.96
C LEU A 113 3.10 -1.92 9.58
N GLY A 114 1.84 -2.33 9.41
CA GLY A 114 1.32 -2.77 8.12
C GLY A 114 1.35 -1.65 7.08
N ILE A 115 1.00 -0.42 7.48
CA ILE A 115 1.12 0.77 6.62
C ILE A 115 2.59 1.05 6.30
N ASP A 116 3.48 0.91 7.28
CA ASP A 116 4.92 1.11 7.11
C ASP A 116 5.52 0.13 6.09
N ASN A 117 5.20 -1.15 6.21
CA ASN A 117 5.59 -2.20 5.26
C ASN A 117 5.10 -1.89 3.84
N ILE A 118 3.85 -1.41 3.69
CA ILE A 118 3.32 -0.97 2.40
C ILE A 118 4.13 0.21 1.86
N CYS A 119 4.44 1.21 2.69
CA CYS A 119 5.24 2.36 2.28
C CYS A 119 6.66 1.95 1.85
N MET A 120 7.29 1.02 2.56
CA MET A 120 8.58 0.46 2.16
C MET A 120 8.51 -0.22 0.78
N LEU A 121 7.46 -0.98 0.48
CA LEU A 121 7.25 -1.58 -0.84
C LEU A 121 7.13 -0.50 -1.93
N LEU A 122 6.34 0.54 -1.64
CA LEU A 122 6.15 1.66 -2.56
C LEU A 122 7.49 2.36 -2.85
N GLN A 123 8.25 2.69 -1.82
CA GLN A 123 9.53 3.39 -1.96
C GLN A 123 10.57 2.55 -2.71
N ASN A 124 10.68 1.26 -2.36
CA ASN A 124 11.70 0.42 -2.96
C ASN A 124 11.37 0.03 -4.40
N TYR A 125 10.10 -0.23 -4.72
CA TYR A 125 9.75 -0.85 -6.01
C TYR A 125 8.85 0.02 -6.88
N LEU A 126 7.93 0.78 -6.30
CA LEU A 126 6.82 1.41 -7.03
C LEU A 126 6.92 2.95 -7.11
N LEU A 127 7.99 3.55 -6.60
CA LEU A 127 8.18 4.99 -6.59
C LEU A 127 8.06 5.65 -7.99
N PRO A 128 8.61 5.07 -9.08
CA PRO A 128 8.42 5.62 -10.43
C PRO A 128 6.95 5.71 -10.86
N TYR A 129 6.10 4.80 -10.37
CA TYR A 129 4.67 4.79 -10.67
C TYR A 129 3.90 5.84 -9.87
N ILE A 130 4.36 6.14 -8.64
CA ILE A 130 3.83 7.23 -7.82
C ILE A 130 4.23 8.60 -8.41
N ALA A 131 5.48 8.71 -8.88
CA ALA A 131 6.00 9.92 -9.52
C ALA A 131 5.35 10.21 -10.89
N GLY A 132 4.75 9.19 -11.52
CA GLY A 132 4.18 9.29 -12.86
C GLY A 132 5.17 9.05 -13.99
N ASP A 133 6.38 8.60 -13.68
CA ASP A 133 7.41 8.21 -14.67
C ASP A 133 7.02 6.93 -15.41
N MET A 134 6.18 6.09 -14.79
CA MET A 134 5.62 4.88 -15.38
C MET A 134 4.11 4.78 -15.11
N PRO A 135 3.30 4.35 -16.10
CA PRO A 135 1.89 4.09 -15.85
C PRO A 135 1.74 2.87 -14.93
N VAL A 136 0.77 2.90 -14.02
CA VAL A 136 0.39 1.75 -13.21
C VAL A 136 -0.27 0.72 -14.13
N ARG A 137 0.48 -0.07 -14.89
CA ARG A 137 -0.05 -1.14 -15.76
C ARG A 137 0.96 -2.28 -15.76
N PHE A 138 0.56 -3.42 -15.20
CA PHE A 138 1.44 -4.56 -14.91
C PHE A 138 0.90 -5.88 -15.44
#